data_AF-A0A6P9ACI2-F1
#
_entry.id   AF-A0A6P9ACI2-F1
#
_cell.length_a   1.000
_cell.length_b   1.000
_cell.length_c   1.000
_cell.angle_alpha   90.00
_cell.angle_beta   90.00
_cell.angle_gamma   90.00
#
_symmetry.space_group_name_H-M   'P 1'
#
loop_
_entity.id
_entity.type
_entity.pdbx_description
1 polymer ?
#
loop_
_entity_poly.entity_id
_entity_poly.type
_entity_poly.pdbx_seq_one_letter_code
_entity_poly.pdbx_strand_id
1 'polypeptide(L)'
;MNCKDIPVNKFERQYNKLVAELHSYQKKVSESKKLVAEIRNEIHNTEGSVEEQEERKVQLEERAMASWKSLKEVRYNMQRISREMDMLKNKMLMKIESQRRNHEGYF
;
A
#
# COMPACT_ATOMS: atom_id res chain seq x y z
N MET A 1 16.38 22.93 -9.70
CA MET A 1 15.58 22.34 -10.78
C MET A 1 14.27 23.11 -10.90
N ASN A 2 14.04 23.75 -12.04
CA ASN A 2 12.87 24.59 -12.30
C ASN A 2 11.66 23.68 -12.62
N CYS A 3 10.52 23.84 -11.94
CA CYS A 3 9.28 23.12 -12.25
C CYS A 3 8.66 23.51 -13.61
N LYS A 4 9.36 24.32 -14.41
CA LYS A 4 8.88 24.87 -15.69
C LYS A 4 8.95 23.85 -16.85
N ASP A 5 9.78 22.80 -16.75
CA ASP A 5 10.06 21.90 -17.90
C ASP A 5 9.54 20.45 -17.73
N ILE A 6 8.81 20.13 -16.67
CA ILE A 6 8.22 18.79 -16.49
C ILE A 6 6.82 18.76 -17.16
N PRO A 7 6.57 17.89 -18.16
CA PRO A 7 5.27 17.77 -18.81
C PRO A 7 4.20 17.25 -17.85
N VAL A 8 2.97 17.75 -17.96
CA VAL A 8 1.81 17.26 -17.18
C VAL A 8 1.64 15.74 -17.31
N ASN A 9 1.86 15.20 -18.52
CA ASN A 9 1.85 13.76 -18.82
C ASN A 9 2.84 12.94 -17.96
N LYS A 10 3.92 13.54 -17.46
CA LYS A 10 4.88 12.85 -16.57
C LYS A 10 4.31 12.69 -15.17
N PHE A 11 3.55 13.67 -14.66
CA PHE A 11 2.88 13.56 -13.36
C PHE A 11 1.73 12.54 -13.42
N GLU A 12 0.97 12.55 -14.51
CA GLU A 12 -0.12 11.58 -14.74
C GLU A 12 0.40 10.13 -14.79
N ARG A 13 1.50 9.88 -15.51
CA ARG A 13 2.17 8.56 -15.51
C ARG A 13 2.63 8.13 -14.11
N GLN A 14 3.20 9.06 -13.33
CA GLN A 14 3.64 8.77 -11.96
C GLN A 14 2.45 8.47 -11.04
N TYR A 15 1.37 9.25 -11.16
CA TYR A 15 0.14 9.02 -10.41
C TYR A 15 -0.47 7.65 -10.73
N ASN A 16 -0.60 7.30 -12.01
CA ASN A 16 -1.13 6.01 -12.45
C ASN A 16 -0.28 4.82 -11.96
N LYS A 17 1.04 4.98 -11.91
CA LYS A 17 1.94 3.97 -11.34
C LYS A 17 1.67 3.77 -9.85
N LEU A 18 1.51 4.86 -9.09
CA LEU A 18 1.19 4.79 -7.65
C LEU A 18 -0.19 4.19 -7.40
N VAL A 19 -1.18 4.47 -8.26
CA VAL A 19 -2.50 3.83 -8.20
C VAL A 19 -2.37 2.31 -8.36
N ALA A 20 -1.61 1.84 -9.34
CA ALA A 20 -1.39 0.41 -9.57
C ALA A 20 -0.68 -0.27 -8.38
N GLU A 21 0.33 0.39 -7.81
CA GLU A 21 1.02 -0.09 -6.61
C GLU A 21 0.08 -0.15 -5.39
N LEU A 22 -0.76 0.88 -5.19
CA LEU A 22 -1.75 0.92 -4.12
C LEU A 22 -2.73 -0.26 -4.22
N HIS A 23 -3.25 -0.54 -5.41
CA HIS A 23 -4.14 -1.69 -5.64
C HIS A 23 -3.45 -3.03 -5.36
N SER A 24 -2.18 -3.18 -5.75
CA SER A 24 -1.39 -4.38 -5.44
C SER A 24 -1.23 -4.57 -3.92
N TYR A 25 -0.95 -3.49 -3.19
CA TYR A 25 -0.88 -3.55 -1.73
C TYR A 25 -2.24 -3.84 -1.07
N GLN A 26 -3.34 -3.26 -1.56
CA GLN A 26 -4.69 -3.58 -1.10
C GLN A 26 -5.01 -5.07 -1.25
N LYS A 27 -4.63 -5.67 -2.39
CA LYS A 27 -4.79 -7.11 -2.62
C LYS A 27 -4.00 -7.93 -1.59
N LYS A 28 -2.73 -7.60 -1.34
CA LYS A 28 -1.90 -8.27 -0.32
C LYS A 28 -2.49 -8.17 1.09
N VAL A 29 -3.07 -7.03 1.45
CA VAL A 29 -3.80 -6.88 2.74
C VAL A 29 -4.99 -7.83 2.80
N SER A 30 -5.78 -7.92 1.73
CA SER A 30 -6.93 -8.82 1.69
C SER A 30 -6.51 -10.29 1.81
N GLU A 31 -5.44 -10.69 1.13
CA GLU A 31 -4.92 -12.06 1.18
C GLU A 31 -4.39 -12.41 2.57
N SER A 32 -3.60 -11.52 3.18
CA SER A 32 -3.08 -11.75 4.52
C SER A 32 -4.20 -11.78 5.58
N LYS A 33 -5.26 -10.97 5.43
CA LYS A 33 -6.45 -11.08 6.31
C LYS A 33 -7.12 -12.45 6.22
N LYS A 34 -7.24 -13.02 5.01
CA LYS A 34 -7.79 -14.38 4.81
C LYS A 34 -6.90 -15.42 5.49
N LEU A 35 -5.58 -15.34 5.26
CA LEU A 35 -4.62 -16.25 5.87
C LEU A 35 -4.67 -16.21 7.41
N VAL A 36 -4.80 -15.02 8.00
CA VAL A 36 -4.95 -14.88 9.46
C VAL A 36 -6.25 -15.54 9.96
N ALA A 37 -7.35 -15.45 9.21
CA ALA A 37 -8.60 -16.10 9.57
C ALA A 37 -8.50 -17.64 9.44
N GLU A 38 -7.84 -18.13 8.40
CA GLU A 38 -7.54 -19.56 8.20
C GLU A 38 -6.70 -20.11 9.35
N ILE A 39 -5.57 -19.46 9.66
CA ILE A 39 -4.70 -19.84 10.79
C ILE A 39 -5.48 -19.84 12.10
N ARG A 40 -6.34 -18.84 12.33
CA ARG A 40 -7.18 -18.78 13.54
C ARG A 40 -8.13 -19.97 13.64
N ASN A 41 -8.74 -20.38 12.53
CA ASN A 41 -9.61 -21.56 12.49
C ASN A 41 -8.81 -22.84 12.71
N GLU A 42 -7.60 -22.95 12.14
CA GLU A 42 -6.70 -24.09 12.36
C GLU A 42 -6.32 -24.22 13.84
N ILE A 43 -5.97 -23.12 14.51
CA ILE A 43 -5.69 -23.11 15.97
C ILE A 43 -6.92 -23.58 16.75
N HIS A 44 -8.11 -23.14 16.37
CA HIS A 44 -9.34 -23.50 17.08
C HIS A 44 -9.71 -24.98 16.91
N ASN A 45 -9.40 -25.57 15.75
CA ASN A 45 -9.76 -26.94 15.38
C ASN A 45 -8.59 -27.93 15.54
N THR A 46 -7.53 -27.56 16.27
CA THR A 46 -6.38 -28.44 16.46
C THR A 46 -6.76 -29.65 17.32
N GLU A 47 -6.95 -30.80 16.70
CA GLU A 47 -7.16 -32.11 17.35
C GLU A 47 -5.89 -32.98 17.24
N GLY A 48 -5.59 -33.78 18.27
CA GLY A 48 -4.38 -34.60 18.35
C GLY A 48 -4.00 -34.90 19.81
N SER A 49 -2.88 -35.59 20.03
CA SER A 49 -2.30 -35.69 21.37
C SER A 49 -1.83 -34.31 21.87
N VAL A 50 -1.69 -34.13 23.19
CA VAL A 50 -1.33 -32.84 23.80
C VAL A 50 0.00 -32.30 23.24
N GLU A 51 0.97 -33.19 22.97
CA GLU A 51 2.29 -32.83 22.45
C GLU A 51 2.20 -32.35 20.99
N GLU A 52 1.41 -33.05 20.14
CA GLU A 52 1.14 -32.63 18.76
C GLU A 52 0.33 -31.33 18.67
N GLN A 53 -0.56 -31.08 19.63
CA GLN A 53 -1.32 -29.84 19.71
C GLN A 53 -0.41 -28.64 20.05
N GLU A 54 0.53 -28.79 20.97
CA GLU A 54 1.44 -27.70 21.34
C GLU A 54 2.43 -27.39 20.22
N GLU A 55 2.99 -28.41 19.54
CA GLU A 55 3.85 -28.20 18.37
C GLU A 55 3.11 -27.47 17.24
N ARG A 56 1.87 -27.89 16.92
CA ARG A 56 1.05 -27.23 15.90
C ARG A 56 0.70 -25.81 16.29
N LYS A 57 0.37 -25.56 17.56
CA LYS A 57 0.07 -24.21 18.05
C LYS A 57 1.28 -23.28 17.91
N VAL A 58 2.48 -23.73 18.28
CA VAL A 58 3.71 -22.95 18.10
C VAL A 58 3.94 -22.59 16.62
N GLN A 59 3.80 -23.56 15.71
CA GLN A 59 3.93 -23.30 14.27
C GLN A 59 2.89 -22.29 13.75
N LEU A 60 1.65 -22.38 14.24
CA LEU A 60 0.57 -21.45 13.85
C LEU A 60 0.81 -20.04 14.42
N GLU A 61 1.33 -19.92 15.64
CA GLU A 61 1.73 -18.65 16.25
C GLU A 61 2.88 -17.99 15.47
N GLU A 62 3.90 -18.75 15.06
CA GLU A 62 4.98 -18.25 14.21
C GLU A 62 4.46 -17.73 12.86
N ARG A 63 3.58 -18.48 12.20
CA ARG A 63 2.94 -18.07 10.94
C ARG A 63 2.08 -16.81 11.13
N ALA A 64 1.34 -16.71 12.22
CA ALA A 64 0.54 -15.53 12.55
C ALA A 64 1.43 -14.29 12.77
N MET A 65 2.55 -14.43 13.51
CA MET A 65 3.51 -13.34 13.73
C MET A 65 4.16 -12.89 12.42
N ALA A 66 4.57 -13.83 11.55
CA ALA A 66 5.12 -13.51 10.24
C ALA A 66 4.12 -12.74 9.36
N SER A 67 2.86 -13.19 9.33
CA SER A 67 1.78 -12.52 8.60
C SER A 67 1.51 -11.11 9.14
N TRP A 68 1.53 -10.93 10.47
CA TRP A 68 1.35 -9.62 11.09
C TRP A 68 2.49 -8.64 10.75
N LYS A 69 3.74 -9.10 10.75
CA LYS A 69 4.90 -8.30 10.32
C LYS A 69 4.75 -7.84 8.87
N SER A 70 4.33 -8.74 7.98
CA SER A 70 4.05 -8.42 6.58
C SER A 70 2.95 -7.37 6.43
N LEU A 71 1.84 -7.49 7.17
CA LEU A 71 0.76 -6.50 7.17
C LEU A 71 1.22 -5.12 7.64
N LYS A 72 2.10 -5.06 8.65
CA LYS A 72 2.66 -3.79 9.15
C LYS A 72 3.48 -3.10 8.07
N GLU A 73 4.29 -3.84 7.34
CA GLU A 73 5.09 -3.33 6.21
C GLU A 73 4.19 -2.84 5.07
N VAL A 74 3.20 -3.63 4.68
CA VAL A 74 2.23 -3.23 3.64
C VAL A 74 1.49 -1.96 4.04
N ARG A 75 1.05 -1.84 5.29
CA ARG A 75 0.40 -0.62 5.80
C ARG A 75 1.31 0.59 5.70
N TYR A 76 2.59 0.45 6.07
CA TYR A 76 3.58 1.52 5.95
C TYR A 76 3.75 1.96 4.49
N ASN A 77 3.89 1.01 3.56
CA ASN A 77 4.03 1.29 2.14
C ASN A 77 2.78 2.00 1.56
N MET A 78 1.58 1.61 1.97
CA MET A 78 0.34 2.29 1.59
C MET A 78 0.29 3.74 2.09
N GLN A 79 0.68 3.99 3.34
CA GLN A 79 0.74 5.36 3.87
C GLN A 79 1.77 6.22 3.13
N ARG A 80 2.92 5.64 2.79
CA ARG A 80 3.94 6.33 1.99
C ARG A 80 3.41 6.69 0.60
N ILE A 81 2.79 5.74 -0.11
CA ILE A 81 2.18 5.97 -1.42
C ILE A 81 1.11 7.06 -1.35
N SER A 82 0.25 7.03 -0.34
CA SER A 82 -0.79 8.07 -0.15
C SER A 82 -0.17 9.47 -0.08
N ARG A 83 0.90 9.66 0.70
CA ARG A 83 1.60 10.94 0.82
C ARG A 83 2.26 11.35 -0.50
N GLU A 84 2.84 10.40 -1.22
CA GLU A 84 3.43 10.66 -2.54
C GLU A 84 2.39 11.11 -3.56
N MET A 85 1.20 10.51 -3.55
CA MET A 85 0.08 10.92 -4.40
C MET A 85 -0.41 12.34 -4.06
N ASP A 86 -0.54 12.68 -2.77
CA ASP A 86 -0.92 14.04 -2.35
C ASP A 86 0.09 15.09 -2.81
N MET A 87 1.39 14.79 -2.66
CA MET A 87 2.46 15.67 -3.14
C MET A 87 2.44 15.83 -4.66
N LEU A 88 2.21 14.76 -5.41
CA LEU A 88 2.11 14.81 -6.87
C LEU A 88 0.90 15.62 -7.33
N LYS A 89 -0.25 15.44 -6.66
CA LYS A 89 -1.47 16.21 -6.92
C LYS A 89 -1.22 17.71 -6.71
N ASN A 90 -0.60 18.10 -5.58
CA ASN A 90 -0.29 19.49 -5.30
C ASN A 90 0.70 20.09 -6.32
N LYS A 91 1.72 19.31 -6.74
CA LYS A 91 2.65 19.74 -7.80
C LYS A 91 1.95 19.94 -9.13
N MET A 92 1.01 19.07 -9.49
CA MET A 92 0.21 19.19 -10.71
C MET A 92 -0.69 20.43 -10.69
N LEU A 93 -1.37 20.70 -9.56
CA LEU A 93 -2.19 21.89 -9.38
C LEU A 93 -1.37 23.18 -9.54
N MET A 94 -0.22 23.28 -8.84
CA MET A 94 0.68 24.43 -8.97
C MET A 94 1.17 24.63 -10.41
N LYS A 95 1.39 23.54 -11.16
CA LYS A 95 1.82 23.60 -12.57
C LYS A 95 0.71 24.13 -13.48
N ILE A 96 -0.52 23.62 -13.32
CA ILE A 96 -1.69 24.06 -14.08
C ILE A 96 -1.95 25.54 -13.82
N GLU A 97 -1.94 25.97 -12.55
CA GLU A 97 -2.12 27.38 -12.20
C GLU A 97 -1.02 28.27 -12.78
N SER A 98 0.24 27.83 -12.75
CA SER A 98 1.34 28.57 -13.38
C SER A 98 1.17 28.70 -14.88
N GLN A 99 0.65 27.68 -15.56
CA GLN A 99 0.36 27.73 -17.00
C GLN A 99 -0.80 28.66 -17.30
N ARG A 100 -1.85 28.64 -16.45
CA ARG A 100 -3.01 29.53 -16.57
C ARG A 100 -2.61 31.01 -16.41
N ARG A 101 -1.86 31.35 -15.36
CA ARG A 101 -1.34 32.72 -15.16
C ARG A 101 -0.48 33.19 -16.33
N ASN A 102 0.32 32.31 -16.92
CA ASN A 102 1.12 32.64 -18.09
C ASN A 102 0.27 32.80 -19.37
N HIS A 103 -0.92 32.22 -19.47
CA HIS A 103 -1.83 32.46 -20.61
C HIS A 103 -2.69 33.71 -20.40
N GLU A 104 -3.11 33.98 -19.17
CA GLU A 104 -3.91 35.16 -18.82
C GLU A 104 -3.11 36.47 -18.91
N GLY A 105 -1.77 36.43 -18.78
CA GLY A 105 -0.90 37.61 -18.89
C GLY A 105 -0.47 37.99 -20.32
N TYR A 106 -0.98 37.32 -21.35
CA TYR A 106 -0.71 37.60 -22.78
C TYR A 106 -1.91 38.22 -23.52
N PHE A 107 -2.95 38.64 -22.78
CA PHE A 107 -4.08 39.42 -23.29
C PHE A 107 -4.11 40.80 -22.65
#